data_AF-A0A849EU33-F1
#
_entry.id   AF-A0A849EU33-F1
#
_cell.length_a   1.000
_cell.length_b   1.000
_cell.length_c   1.000
_cell.angle_alpha   90.00
_cell.angle_beta   90.00
_cell.angle_gamma   90.00
#
_symmetry.space_group_name_H-M   'P 1'
#
loop_
_entity.id
_entity.type
_entity.pdbx_description
1 polymer ?
#
loop_
_entity_poly.entity_id
_entity_poly.type
_entity_poly.pdbx_seq_one_letter_code
_entity_poly.pdbx_strand_id
1 'polypeptide(L)'
;DEGLDRIYLYWLLSDRWSLSMEGLYEAFKQSIYDPDQFTTMRTPLTVGYYHPKGLSCKLISTYVNQEVIHQSNKENEDFWVLDASVNYRLPKRRGVITIGARNLLDQTFRYQDHYFDSEEPIIPSLIPERTIYCRIDISI
;
A
#
# COMPACT_ATOMS: atom_id res chain seq x y z
N ASP A 1 13.15 -9.85 -19.04
CA ASP A 1 13.89 -9.46 -17.83
C ASP A 1 12.95 -8.80 -16.86
N GLU A 2 12.98 -9.26 -15.62
CA GLU A 2 12.20 -8.74 -14.50
C GLU A 2 13.19 -8.25 -13.44
N GLY A 3 13.01 -7.02 -12.97
CA GLY A 3 13.84 -6.39 -11.94
C GLY A 3 12.96 -5.87 -10.82
N LEU A 4 13.29 -6.25 -9.58
CA LEU A 4 12.58 -5.82 -8.37
C LEU A 4 13.59 -5.36 -7.34
N ASP A 5 13.53 -4.08 -6.99
CA ASP A 5 14.39 -3.45 -5.99
C ASP A 5 13.55 -2.93 -4.82
N ARG A 6 14.07 -3.12 -3.60
CA ARG A 6 13.39 -2.75 -2.36
C ARG A 6 14.33 -2.06 -1.38
N ILE A 7 13.88 -0.91 -0.88
CA ILE A 7 14.59 -0.11 0.13
C ILE A 7 13.66 0.09 1.31
N TYR A 8 14.21 -0.02 2.52
CA TYR A 8 13.46 0.12 3.76
C TYR A 8 14.17 1.07 4.72
N LEU A 9 13.39 1.98 5.31
CA LEU A 9 13.85 2.86 6.38
C LEU A 9 12.83 2.81 7.51
N TYR A 10 13.30 2.49 8.71
CA TYR A 10 12.49 2.46 9.94
C TYR A 10 13.11 3.37 10.99
N TRP A 11 12.31 4.25 11.58
CA TRP A 11 12.76 5.20 12.58
C TRP A 11 11.73 5.32 13.72
N LEU A 12 12.19 5.22 14.97
CA LEU A 12 11.39 5.57 16.15
C LEU A 12 11.71 7.02 16.57
N LEU A 13 10.80 7.95 16.28
CA LEU A 13 10.99 9.37 16.61
C LEU A 13 10.88 9.59 18.12
N SER A 14 10.14 8.71 18.80
CA SER A 14 9.99 8.65 20.27
C SER A 14 9.36 7.31 20.65
N ASP A 15 9.16 7.06 21.95
CA ASP A 15 8.43 5.90 22.49
C ASP A 15 6.97 5.79 21.99
N ARG A 16 6.43 6.86 21.38
CA ARG A 16 5.04 6.93 20.93
C ARG A 16 4.89 7.13 19.43
N TRP A 17 5.96 7.42 18.70
CA TRP A 17 5.89 7.78 17.28
C TRP A 17 6.86 6.93 16.47
N SER A 18 6.34 6.27 15.44
CA SER A 18 7.14 5.58 14.44
C SER A 18 6.98 6.24 13.09
N LEU A 19 8.07 6.26 12.34
CA LEU A 19 8.11 6.61 10.94
C LEU A 19 8.70 5.42 10.18
N SER A 20 8.08 5.02 9.08
CA SER A 20 8.71 4.10 8.14
C SER A 20 8.49 4.55 6.72
N MET A 21 9.47 4.28 5.89
CA MET A 21 9.43 4.56 4.47
C MET A 21 9.92 3.32 3.74
N GLU A 22 9.20 2.92 2.71
CA GLU A 22 9.62 1.84 1.83
C GLU A 22 9.72 2.42 0.41
N GLY A 23 10.64 1.89 -0.39
CA GLY A 23 10.78 2.21 -1.81
C GLY A 23 10.81 0.90 -2.58
N LEU A 24 9.80 0.68 -3.40
CA LEU A 24 9.64 -0.48 -4.26
C LEU A 24 9.76 0.00 -5.70
N TYR A 25 10.68 -0.58 -6.45
CA TYR A 25 10.81 -0.36 -7.88
C TYR A 25 10.68 -1.70 -8.59
N GLU A 26 9.71 -1.77 -9.49
CA GLU A 26 9.41 -2.97 -10.28
C GLU A 26 9.50 -2.60 -11.75
N ALA A 27 10.33 -3.32 -12.50
CA ALA A 27 10.47 -3.17 -13.93
C ALA A 27 10.27 -4.52 -14.60
N PHE A 28 9.41 -4.55 -15.59
CA PHE A 28 9.09 -5.77 -16.31
C PHE A 28 9.05 -5.50 -17.81
N LYS A 29 9.58 -6.47 -18.56
CA LYS A 29 9.64 -6.44 -20.02
C LYS A 29 9.17 -7.79 -20.56
N GLN A 30 8.06 -7.79 -21.28
CA GLN A 30 7.55 -8.97 -21.98
C GLN A 30 7.29 -8.62 -23.44
N SER A 31 7.87 -9.40 -24.34
CA SER A 31 7.94 -9.07 -25.78
C SER A 31 6.78 -9.63 -26.61
N ILE A 32 5.84 -10.36 -25.99
CA ILE A 32 4.85 -11.20 -26.70
C ILE A 32 3.40 -10.81 -26.36
N TYR A 33 3.16 -10.14 -25.23
CA TYR A 33 1.84 -9.66 -24.81
C TYR A 33 1.89 -8.18 -24.46
N ASP A 34 0.78 -7.51 -24.71
CA ASP A 34 0.58 -6.13 -24.29
C ASP A 34 0.27 -6.04 -22.79
N PRO A 35 0.90 -5.13 -22.04
CA PRO A 35 1.86 -4.09 -22.44
C PRO A 35 3.30 -4.60 -22.67
N ASP A 36 4.00 -3.99 -23.65
CA ASP A 36 5.38 -4.34 -24.02
C ASP A 36 6.37 -4.14 -22.85
N GLN A 37 6.18 -3.08 -22.06
CA GLN A 37 6.99 -2.78 -20.86
C GLN A 37 6.14 -2.02 -19.83
N PHE A 38 6.33 -2.32 -18.55
CA PHE A 38 5.85 -1.46 -17.46
C PHE A 38 6.93 -1.26 -16.41
N THR A 39 6.93 -0.06 -15.83
CA THR A 39 7.78 0.31 -14.71
C THR A 39 6.91 0.96 -13.65
N THR A 40 6.95 0.42 -12.43
CA THR A 40 6.17 0.91 -11.30
C THR A 40 7.12 1.26 -10.16
N MET A 41 7.09 2.51 -9.73
CA MET A 41 7.73 2.95 -8.49
C MET A 41 6.66 3.22 -7.45
N ARG A 42 6.82 2.63 -6.27
CA ARG A 42 5.91 2.79 -5.14
C ARG A 42 6.69 3.15 -3.89
N THR A 43 6.27 4.22 -3.21
CA THR A 43 6.92 4.68 -2.00
C THR A 43 5.91 4.92 -0.88
N PRO A 44 5.57 3.89 -0.07
CA PRO A 44 4.70 4.08 1.08
C PRO A 44 5.47 4.74 2.23
N LEU A 45 4.93 5.86 2.69
CA LEU A 45 5.35 6.55 3.91
C LEU A 45 4.32 6.28 5.00
N THR A 46 4.76 5.70 6.11
CA THR A 46 3.92 5.34 7.23
C THR A 46 4.30 6.15 8.46
N VAL A 47 3.28 6.75 9.09
CA VAL A 47 3.39 7.37 10.41
C VAL A 47 2.51 6.58 11.39
N GLY A 48 3.09 6.13 12.49
CA GLY A 48 2.40 5.42 13.56
C GLY A 48 2.44 6.22 14.86
N TYR A 49 1.32 6.25 15.57
CA TYR A 49 1.21 6.77 16.92
C TYR A 49 0.72 5.68 17.88
N TYR A 50 1.35 5.58 19.06
CA TYR A 50 1.06 4.57 20.07
C TYR A 50 0.81 5.22 21.43
N HIS A 51 -0.40 5.03 21.95
CA HIS A 51 -0.79 5.49 23.27
C HIS A 51 -0.62 4.38 24.32
N PRO A 52 -0.11 4.68 25.53
CA PRO A 52 0.13 3.68 26.58
C PRO A 52 -1.11 2.86 27.00
N LYS A 53 -2.31 3.42 26.81
CA LYS A 53 -3.59 2.73 27.12
C LYS A 53 -4.02 1.71 26.05
N GLY A 54 -3.15 1.38 25.08
CA GLY A 54 -3.43 0.36 24.06
C GLY A 54 -4.14 0.88 22.81
N LEU A 55 -4.33 2.19 22.68
CA LEU A 55 -4.80 2.83 21.46
C LEU A 55 -3.60 3.11 20.54
N SER A 56 -3.75 2.86 19.25
CA SER A 56 -2.75 3.23 18.23
C SER A 56 -3.44 3.76 16.99
N CYS A 57 -2.77 4.66 16.28
CA CYS A 57 -3.22 5.16 14.99
C CYS A 57 -2.10 4.95 13.97
N LYS A 58 -2.46 4.66 12.72
CA LYS A 58 -1.51 4.53 11.61
C LYS A 58 -2.05 5.32 10.42
N LEU A 59 -1.20 6.14 9.83
CA LEU A 59 -1.44 6.85 8.59
C LEU A 59 -0.41 6.37 7.57
N ILE A 60 -0.86 6.03 6.36
CA ILE A 60 0.00 5.55 5.28
C ILE A 60 -0.29 6.40 4.06
N SER A 61 0.73 7.09 3.56
CA SER A 61 0.68 7.85 2.31
C SER A 61 1.53 7.13 1.29
N THR A 62 0.91 6.56 0.27
CA THR A 62 1.59 5.81 -0.79
C THR A 62 1.62 6.64 -2.05
N TYR A 63 2.81 7.06 -2.47
CA TYR A 63 3.01 7.61 -3.81
C TYR A 63 3.29 6.48 -4.78
N VAL A 64 2.66 6.54 -5.95
CA VAL A 64 2.85 5.60 -7.04
C VAL A 64 3.13 6.41 -8.30
N ASN A 65 4.17 6.03 -9.02
CA ASN A 65 4.44 6.49 -10.37
C ASN A 65 4.56 5.25 -11.26
N GLN A 66 3.71 5.15 -12.27
CA GLN A 66 3.66 4.03 -13.18
C GLN A 66 3.83 4.54 -14.62
N GLU A 67 4.77 3.94 -15.33
CA GLU A 67 4.97 4.12 -16.75
C GLU A 67 4.65 2.82 -17.48
N VAL A 68 3.73 2.89 -18.45
CA VAL A 68 3.31 1.77 -19.29
C VAL A 68 3.62 2.12 -20.74
N ILE A 69 4.28 1.21 -21.45
CA ILE A 69 4.58 1.34 -22.87
C ILE A 69 3.78 0.26 -23.62
N HIS A 70 2.92 0.72 -24.54
CA HIS A 70 2.02 -0.09 -25.35
C HIS A 70 2.26 0.20 -26.83
N GLN A 71 2.89 -0.72 -27.58
CA GLN A 71 3.05 -0.64 -29.03
C GLN A 71 3.54 0.74 -29.55
N SER A 72 4.47 1.38 -28.81
CA SER A 72 5.02 2.74 -29.03
C SER A 72 4.29 3.92 -28.38
N ASN A 73 3.11 3.72 -27.77
CA ASN A 73 2.47 4.72 -26.92
C ASN A 73 2.98 4.61 -25.48
N LYS A 74 3.40 5.73 -24.92
CA LYS A 74 3.83 5.84 -23.53
C LYS A 74 2.73 6.49 -22.70
N GLU A 75 2.19 5.76 -21.75
CA GLU A 75 1.26 6.26 -20.73
C GLU A 75 2.03 6.38 -19.41
N ASN A 76 1.89 7.53 -18.75
CA ASN A 76 2.48 7.78 -17.44
C ASN A 76 1.38 8.25 -16.51
N GLU A 77 1.28 7.63 -15.35
CA GLU A 77 0.32 7.97 -14.32
C GLU A 77 0.99 8.03 -12.96
N ASP A 78 0.75 9.11 -12.23
CA ASP A 78 1.22 9.26 -10.87
C ASP A 78 0.10 9.72 -9.94
N PHE A 79 0.07 9.13 -8.75
CA PHE A 79 -1.01 9.36 -7.80
C PHE A 79 -0.56 9.08 -6.36
N TRP A 80 -1.33 9.65 -5.43
CA TRP A 80 -1.18 9.43 -4.00
C TRP A 80 -2.41 8.73 -3.45
N VAL A 81 -2.18 7.67 -2.66
CA VAL A 81 -3.23 6.99 -1.90
C VAL A 81 -2.97 7.17 -0.42
N LEU A 82 -3.99 7.66 0.30
CA LEU A 82 -3.92 7.86 1.74
C LEU A 82 -4.77 6.80 2.44
N ASP A 83 -4.16 6.01 3.31
CA ASP A 83 -4.85 5.06 4.18
C ASP A 83 -4.70 5.47 5.63
N ALA A 84 -5.73 5.20 6.43
CA ALA A 84 -5.71 5.47 7.87
C ALA A 84 -6.33 4.31 8.65
N SER A 85 -5.81 4.06 9.85
CA SER A 85 -6.41 3.10 10.78
C SER A 85 -6.23 3.51 12.22
N VAL A 86 -7.18 3.10 13.04
CA VAL A 86 -7.16 3.21 14.50
C VAL A 86 -7.33 1.80 15.05
N ASN A 87 -6.42 1.39 15.92
CA ASN A 87 -6.46 0.09 16.57
C ASN A 87 -6.55 0.28 18.09
N TYR A 88 -7.40 -0.52 18.73
CA TYR A 88 -7.55 -0.57 20.17
C TYR A 88 -7.29 -1.99 20.68
N ARG A 89 -6.25 -2.13 21.49
CA ARG A 89 -5.90 -3.38 22.14
C ARG A 89 -6.74 -3.56 23.40
N LEU A 90 -7.51 -4.64 23.44
CA LEU A 90 -8.34 -4.97 24.58
C LEU A 90 -7.46 -5.32 25.80
N PRO A 91 -7.86 -4.90 27.01
CA PRO A 91 -7.21 -5.31 28.25
C PRO A 91 -7.15 -6.83 28.39
N LYS A 92 -6.19 -7.33 29.19
CA LYS A 92 -5.97 -8.76 29.45
C LYS A 92 -5.68 -9.58 28.17
N ARG A 93 -5.12 -8.93 27.14
CA ARG A 93 -4.75 -9.56 25.85
C ARG A 93 -5.90 -10.31 25.18
N ARG A 94 -7.13 -9.83 25.35
CA ARG A 94 -8.34 -10.49 24.79
C ARG A 94 -8.49 -10.33 23.28
N GLY A 95 -7.73 -9.41 22.67
CA GLY A 95 -7.80 -9.15 21.24
C GLY A 95 -7.50 -7.71 20.87
N VAL A 96 -7.74 -7.38 19.61
CA VAL A 96 -7.58 -6.06 19.01
C VAL A 96 -8.79 -5.74 18.15
N ILE A 97 -9.31 -4.52 18.30
CA ILE A 97 -10.33 -3.96 17.42
C ILE A 97 -9.65 -2.93 16.53
N THR A 98 -9.85 -3.03 15.22
CA THR A 98 -9.27 -2.16 14.22
C THR A 98 -10.37 -1.54 13.38
N ILE A 99 -10.39 -0.22 13.27
CA ILE A 99 -11.22 0.51 12.33
C ILE A 99 -10.27 1.18 11.35
N GLY A 100 -10.46 0.94 10.06
CA GLY A 100 -9.60 1.51 9.02
C GLY A 100 -10.38 2.00 7.81
N ALA A 101 -9.73 2.88 7.08
CA ALA A 101 -10.18 3.41 5.81
C ALA A 101 -9.03 3.30 4.81
N ARG A 102 -9.28 2.64 3.68
CA ARG A 102 -8.39 2.62 2.52
C ARG A 102 -8.85 3.65 1.50
N ASN A 103 -7.90 4.27 0.82
CA ASN A 103 -8.15 5.40 -0.08
C ASN A 103 -9.07 6.45 0.58
N LEU A 104 -8.66 6.93 1.76
CA LEU A 104 -9.41 7.87 2.60
C LEU A 104 -9.85 9.13 1.83
N LEU A 105 -9.03 9.56 0.87
CA LEU A 105 -9.27 10.73 0.03
C LEU A 105 -10.06 10.45 -1.25
N ASP A 106 -10.54 9.21 -1.44
CA ASP A 106 -11.40 8.79 -2.55
C ASP A 106 -10.81 9.15 -3.92
N GLN A 107 -9.50 8.96 -4.06
CA GLN A 107 -8.78 9.25 -5.31
C GLN A 107 -9.09 8.20 -6.35
N THR A 108 -9.50 8.64 -7.53
CA THR A 108 -9.65 7.77 -8.70
C THR A 108 -8.34 7.76 -9.48
N PHE A 109 -7.76 6.58 -9.66
CA PHE A 109 -6.53 6.38 -10.43
C PHE A 109 -6.70 5.14 -11.31
N ARG A 110 -6.03 5.12 -12.46
CA ARG A 110 -5.90 3.94 -13.31
C ARG A 110 -4.58 3.29 -12.95
N TYR A 111 -4.67 2.18 -12.25
CA TYR A 111 -3.51 1.37 -11.91
C TYR A 111 -3.61 0.06 -12.65
N GLN A 112 -2.61 -0.23 -13.48
CA GLN A 112 -2.51 -1.52 -14.16
C GLN A 112 -1.64 -2.42 -13.29
N ASP A 113 -2.26 -3.41 -12.64
CA ASP A 113 -1.52 -4.44 -11.93
C ASP A 113 -1.04 -5.51 -12.93
N HIS A 114 0.12 -6.12 -12.66
CA HIS A 114 0.77 -7.07 -13.58
C HIS A 114 -0.01 -8.39 -13.76
N TYR A 115 -1.07 -8.59 -12.98
CA TYR A 115 -1.78 -9.87 -12.89
C TYR A 115 -2.72 -10.17 -14.05
N PHE A 116 -2.50 -9.56 -15.21
CA PHE A 116 -3.24 -9.85 -16.44
C PHE A 116 -3.06 -11.31 -16.90
N ASP A 117 -1.99 -12.00 -16.45
CA ASP A 117 -1.61 -13.36 -16.87
C ASP A 117 -1.62 -14.41 -15.74
N SER A 118 -2.09 -14.07 -14.53
CA SER A 118 -2.15 -15.02 -13.40
C SER A 118 -3.56 -15.57 -13.20
N GLU A 119 -3.73 -16.89 -13.30
CA GLU A 119 -4.99 -17.59 -13.05
C GLU A 119 -5.42 -17.58 -11.55
N GLU A 120 -4.57 -17.09 -10.65
CA GLU A 120 -4.87 -16.98 -9.22
C GLU A 120 -5.52 -15.62 -8.89
N PRO A 121 -6.60 -15.61 -8.08
CA PRO A 121 -7.19 -14.37 -7.59
C PRO A 121 -6.24 -13.69 -6.60
N ILE A 122 -5.57 -12.65 -7.08
CA ILE A 122 -4.60 -11.90 -6.28
C ILE A 122 -5.30 -10.66 -5.72
N ILE A 123 -5.06 -10.41 -4.43
CA ILE A 123 -5.62 -9.24 -3.76
C ILE A 123 -4.90 -8.01 -4.32
N PRO A 124 -5.63 -7.08 -4.97
CA PRO A 124 -5.03 -5.91 -5.56
C PRO A 124 -4.29 -5.12 -4.48
N SER A 125 -3.05 -4.75 -4.81
CA SER A 125 -2.17 -4.11 -3.84
C SER A 125 -2.60 -2.67 -3.50
N LEU A 126 -3.45 -2.08 -4.33
CA LEU A 126 -4.11 -0.79 -4.14
C LEU A 126 -5.60 -0.95 -4.41
N ILE A 127 -6.45 -0.39 -3.54
CA ILE A 127 -7.91 -0.41 -3.73
C ILE A 127 -8.33 0.96 -4.27
N PRO A 128 -8.87 1.05 -5.50
CA PRO A 128 -9.27 2.32 -6.10
C PRO A 128 -10.45 2.98 -5.39
N GLU A 129 -11.33 2.19 -4.77
CA GLU A 129 -12.53 2.69 -4.11
C GLU A 129 -12.28 2.96 -2.63
N ARG A 130 -12.80 4.09 -2.11
CA ARG A 130 -12.75 4.36 -0.67
C ARG A 130 -13.47 3.25 0.10
N THR A 131 -12.70 2.52 0.91
CA THR A 131 -13.20 1.36 1.65
C THR A 131 -13.04 1.56 3.14
N ILE A 132 -14.14 1.54 3.88
CA ILE A 132 -14.13 1.55 5.34
C ILE A 132 -14.33 0.12 5.83
N TYR A 133 -13.51 -0.30 6.78
CA TYR A 133 -13.57 -1.65 7.33
C TYR A 133 -13.41 -1.66 8.84
N CYS A 134 -13.94 -2.72 9.45
CA CYS A 134 -13.73 -3.07 10.84
C CYS A 134 -13.17 -4.49 10.90
N ARG A 135 -12.11 -4.69 11.69
CA ARG A 135 -11.52 -6.00 11.95
C ARG A 135 -11.47 -6.21 13.46
N ILE A 136 -11.88 -7.39 13.89
CA ILE A 136 -11.82 -7.82 15.28
C ILE A 136 -10.99 -9.09 15.33
N ASP A 137 -9.81 -8.99 15.91
CA ASP A 137 -8.92 -10.12 16.13
C ASP A 137 -9.08 -10.56 17.59
N ILE A 138 -9.59 -11.77 17.82
CA ILE A 138 -9.83 -12.30 19.17
C ILE A 138 -8.70 -13.27 19.52
N SER A 139 -8.19 -13.17 20.75
CA SER A 139 -7.24 -14.14 21.30
C SER A 139 -7.97 -14.96 22.36
N ILE A 140 -8.13 -16.26 22.10
CA ILE A 140 -8.76 -17.25 23.00
C ILE A 140 -7.67 -17.95 23.80
#